data_AF-A0A662I7C6-F1
#
_entry.id   AF-A0A662I7C6-F1
#
_cell.length_a   1.000
_cell.length_b   1.000
_cell.length_c   1.000
_cell.angle_alpha   90.00
_cell.angle_beta   90.00
_cell.angle_gamma   90.00
#
_symmetry.space_group_name_H-M   'P 1'
#
loop_
_entity.id
_entity.type
_entity.pdbx_description
1 polymer ?
#
loop_
_entity_poly.entity_id
_entity_poly.type
_entity_poly.pdbx_seq_one_letter_code
_entity_poly.pdbx_strand_id
1 'polypeptide(L)'
;MRYSDKIITTTMFISILGLAATLVNAKPCNMLLNYSASSSLQKFVELKCRVNGSILTFNSSLRFLGSKAVIEVIANYSQNSMECEINGIKIVLERLNNSQRFTKGLPWHVSNVTRLFFANEPLHRGCFTYFNGSWLERTPMVSGIEFCEICIRDGRVILYNSKTCIVEIHNASNFEIRPSIHLLGFPLMPVIIIRNQVPSDAVNCYLEITLGNITVVTSEKEFEAILGPQEIVNLVRTQGVAVNYSVLISYRLTGDGMPCRYVIERGEGRLSLLPYLGDMAFIIAVILLLLLMGALRFRKAMMSIDVDVV
;
A
#
# COMPACT_ATOMS: atom_id res chain seq x y z
N MET A 1 -1.98 -3.48 -66.90
CA MET A 1 -1.81 -2.50 -65.80
C MET A 1 -2.43 -3.08 -64.55
N ARG A 2 -1.58 -3.46 -63.58
CA ARG A 2 -1.93 -4.13 -62.31
C ARG A 2 -1.94 -3.06 -61.21
N TYR A 3 -3.10 -2.59 -60.79
CA TYR A 3 -3.22 -1.62 -59.69
C TYR A 3 -4.34 -1.93 -58.68
N SER A 4 -5.04 -3.08 -58.81
CA SER A 4 -6.21 -3.37 -57.98
C SER A 4 -5.93 -4.20 -56.72
N ASP A 5 -4.86 -4.99 -56.67
CA ASP A 5 -4.64 -5.94 -55.56
C ASP A 5 -3.85 -5.36 -54.37
N LYS A 6 -3.13 -4.25 -54.56
CA LYS A 6 -2.35 -3.60 -53.49
C LYS A 6 -3.19 -2.73 -52.55
N ILE A 7 -4.35 -2.23 -53.00
CA ILE A 7 -5.18 -1.34 -52.19
C ILE A 7 -5.99 -2.14 -51.16
N ILE A 8 -6.43 -3.36 -51.51
CA ILE A 8 -7.26 -4.21 -50.64
C ILE A 8 -6.44 -4.81 -49.48
N THR A 9 -5.17 -5.15 -49.73
CA THR A 9 -4.27 -5.68 -48.68
C THR A 9 -3.84 -4.61 -47.67
N THR A 10 -3.65 -3.37 -48.12
CA THR A 10 -3.23 -2.26 -47.25
C THR A 10 -4.39 -1.77 -46.38
N THR A 11 -5.62 -1.71 -46.90
CA THR A 11 -6.79 -1.34 -46.09
C THR A 11 -7.14 -2.40 -45.06
N MET A 12 -7.06 -3.70 -45.37
CA MET A 12 -7.28 -4.78 -44.40
C MET A 12 -6.27 -4.77 -43.24
N PHE A 13 -4.98 -4.49 -43.53
CA PHE A 13 -3.96 -4.42 -42.47
C PHE A 13 -4.18 -3.24 -41.52
N ILE A 14 -4.63 -2.10 -42.03
CA ILE A 14 -4.93 -0.91 -41.21
C ILE A 14 -6.15 -1.16 -40.31
N SER A 15 -7.19 -1.87 -40.78
CA SER A 15 -8.33 -2.21 -39.91
C SER A 15 -7.98 -3.25 -38.85
N ILE A 16 -7.09 -4.21 -39.13
CA ILE A 16 -6.65 -5.20 -38.13
C ILE A 16 -5.76 -4.55 -37.06
N LEU A 17 -4.86 -3.63 -37.44
CA LEU A 17 -4.06 -2.83 -36.49
C LEU A 17 -4.93 -1.83 -35.70
N GLY A 18 -5.96 -1.24 -36.32
CA GLY A 18 -6.92 -0.36 -35.64
C GLY A 18 -7.82 -1.11 -34.64
N LEU A 19 -8.26 -2.33 -34.97
CA LEU A 19 -8.98 -3.19 -34.01
C LEU A 19 -8.05 -3.68 -32.88
N ALA A 20 -6.81 -4.05 -33.18
CA ALA A 20 -5.85 -4.44 -32.15
C ALA A 20 -5.53 -3.26 -31.20
N ALA A 21 -5.34 -2.05 -31.73
CA ALA A 21 -5.07 -0.85 -30.92
C ALA A 21 -6.27 -0.41 -30.06
N THR A 22 -7.50 -0.62 -30.52
CA THR A 22 -8.72 -0.33 -29.72
C THR A 22 -8.98 -1.39 -28.65
N LEU A 23 -8.58 -2.65 -28.88
CA LEU A 23 -8.58 -3.70 -27.84
C LEU A 23 -7.50 -3.48 -26.77
N VAL A 24 -6.33 -2.91 -27.13
CA VAL A 24 -5.24 -2.63 -26.18
C VAL A 24 -5.56 -1.48 -25.22
N ASN A 25 -6.47 -0.56 -25.58
CA ASN A 25 -6.90 0.57 -24.74
C ASN A 25 -8.30 0.42 -24.13
N ALA A 26 -8.97 -0.72 -24.33
CA ALA A 26 -10.24 -0.97 -23.67
C ALA A 26 -9.99 -1.21 -22.18
N LYS A 27 -10.58 -0.37 -21.32
CA LYS A 27 -10.57 -0.59 -19.87
C LYS A 27 -10.98 -2.05 -19.56
N PRO A 28 -10.33 -2.74 -18.60
CA PRO A 28 -10.48 -4.19 -18.41
C PRO A 28 -11.93 -4.61 -18.17
N CYS A 29 -12.75 -3.78 -17.51
CA CYS A 29 -14.17 -4.09 -17.32
C CYS A 29 -15.02 -3.93 -18.59
N ASN A 30 -14.58 -3.14 -19.57
CA ASN A 30 -15.29 -3.00 -20.84
C ASN A 30 -15.11 -4.24 -21.72
N MET A 31 -14.04 -5.03 -21.52
CA MET A 31 -13.90 -6.30 -22.23
C MET A 31 -15.02 -7.29 -21.84
N LEU A 32 -15.51 -7.25 -20.59
CA LEU A 32 -16.65 -8.06 -20.15
C LEU A 32 -17.91 -7.80 -21.00
N LEU A 33 -18.06 -6.59 -21.54
CA LEU A 33 -19.20 -6.22 -22.39
C LEU A 33 -19.15 -6.94 -23.74
N ASN A 34 -17.95 -7.04 -24.31
CA ASN A 34 -17.74 -7.64 -25.62
C ASN A 34 -17.87 -9.17 -25.59
N TYR A 35 -17.61 -9.79 -24.43
CA TYR A 35 -17.77 -11.25 -24.23
C TYR A 35 -19.18 -11.67 -23.77
N SER A 36 -20.13 -10.75 -23.63
CA SER A 36 -21.51 -11.04 -23.17
C SER A 36 -22.32 -12.00 -24.06
N ALA A 37 -21.77 -12.40 -25.21
CA ALA A 37 -22.36 -13.38 -26.13
C ALA A 37 -21.74 -14.79 -26.06
N SER A 38 -20.62 -15.00 -25.34
CA SER A 38 -19.99 -16.33 -25.23
C SER A 38 -20.21 -16.94 -23.85
N SER A 39 -20.47 -18.26 -23.83
CA SER A 39 -20.65 -19.09 -22.63
C SER A 39 -19.47 -19.10 -21.63
N SER A 40 -18.39 -18.40 -21.93
CA SER A 40 -17.16 -18.32 -21.13
C SER A 40 -17.23 -17.35 -19.94
N LEU A 41 -18.20 -16.44 -19.88
CA LEU A 41 -18.31 -15.43 -18.81
C LEU A 41 -19.23 -15.85 -17.67
N GLN A 42 -18.97 -17.04 -17.14
CA GLN A 42 -19.72 -17.61 -16.02
C GLN A 42 -18.82 -17.75 -14.79
N LYS A 43 -19.23 -17.16 -13.67
CA LYS A 43 -18.63 -17.44 -12.35
C LYS A 43 -19.57 -18.33 -11.55
N PHE A 44 -19.04 -19.43 -11.03
CA PHE A 44 -19.75 -20.18 -10.00
C PHE A 44 -19.60 -19.46 -8.66
N VAL A 45 -20.73 -19.18 -8.02
CA VAL A 45 -20.81 -18.56 -6.70
C VAL A 45 -21.70 -19.40 -5.79
N GLU A 46 -21.28 -19.55 -4.55
CA GLU A 46 -22.04 -20.26 -3.53
C GLU A 46 -23.16 -19.36 -2.99
N LEU A 47 -24.38 -19.90 -2.93
CA LEU A 47 -25.53 -19.23 -2.33
C LEU A 47 -26.05 -20.02 -1.14
N LYS A 48 -26.33 -19.31 -0.05
CA LYS A 48 -27.02 -19.88 1.11
C LYS A 48 -28.48 -19.52 1.03
N CYS A 49 -29.34 -20.49 0.71
CA CYS A 49 -30.75 -20.26 0.50
C CYS A 49 -31.61 -20.85 1.61
N ARG A 50 -32.62 -20.10 2.04
CA ARG A 50 -33.62 -20.56 2.99
C ARG A 50 -34.73 -21.28 2.22
N VAL A 51 -34.90 -22.56 2.51
CA VAL A 51 -35.93 -23.43 1.91
C VAL A 51 -36.64 -24.17 3.04
N ASN A 52 -37.96 -24.00 3.14
CA ASN A 52 -38.81 -24.62 4.17
C ASN A 52 -38.28 -24.46 5.61
N GLY A 53 -37.70 -23.29 5.94
CA GLY A 53 -37.14 -23.01 7.27
C GLY A 53 -35.69 -23.46 7.46
N SER A 54 -35.15 -24.32 6.60
CA SER A 54 -33.76 -24.77 6.62
C SER A 54 -32.87 -23.89 5.73
N ILE A 55 -31.59 -23.76 6.08
CA ILE A 55 -30.59 -23.10 5.23
C ILE A 55 -29.82 -24.18 4.46
N LEU A 56 -29.81 -24.08 3.15
CA LEU A 56 -29.14 -24.99 2.23
C LEU A 56 -28.16 -24.22 1.35
N THR A 57 -27.04 -24.86 1.03
CA THR A 57 -26.02 -24.29 0.15
C THR A 57 -26.23 -24.78 -1.28
N PHE A 58 -26.24 -23.85 -2.24
CA PHE A 58 -26.36 -24.13 -3.67
C PHE A 58 -25.18 -23.58 -4.44
N ASN A 59 -24.67 -24.38 -5.39
CA ASN A 59 -23.79 -23.87 -6.43
C ASN A 59 -24.63 -23.13 -7.46
N SER A 60 -24.39 -21.84 -7.60
CA SER A 60 -25.10 -20.99 -8.55
C SER A 60 -24.16 -20.48 -9.62
N SER A 61 -24.73 -19.99 -10.72
CA SER A 61 -23.98 -19.35 -11.80
C SER A 61 -24.33 -17.87 -11.89
N LEU A 62 -23.32 -17.01 -11.90
CA LEU A 62 -23.42 -15.59 -12.25
C LEU A 62 -22.99 -15.41 -13.71
N ARG A 63 -23.87 -14.86 -14.54
CA ARG A 63 -23.64 -14.59 -15.98
C ARG A 63 -24.02 -13.15 -16.31
N PHE A 64 -23.28 -12.52 -17.21
CA PHE A 64 -23.58 -11.16 -17.68
C PHE A 64 -24.37 -11.23 -18.99
N LEU A 65 -25.59 -10.68 -18.98
CA LEU A 65 -26.53 -10.70 -20.11
C LEU A 65 -27.04 -9.28 -20.37
N GLY A 66 -26.45 -8.61 -21.38
CA GLY A 66 -26.78 -7.23 -21.72
C GLY A 66 -26.59 -6.30 -20.51
N SER A 67 -27.66 -5.62 -20.08
CA SER A 67 -27.64 -4.67 -18.95
C SER A 67 -27.86 -5.31 -17.57
N LYS A 68 -27.96 -6.64 -17.48
CA LYS A 68 -28.19 -7.36 -16.20
C LYS A 68 -27.17 -8.47 -15.99
N ALA A 69 -26.76 -8.65 -14.74
CA ALA A 69 -26.05 -9.83 -14.30
C ALA A 69 -27.09 -10.80 -13.74
N VAL A 70 -27.21 -11.97 -14.32
CA VAL A 70 -28.19 -12.98 -13.94
C VAL A 70 -27.52 -14.02 -13.05
N ILE A 71 -28.07 -14.18 -11.85
CA ILE A 71 -27.76 -15.29 -10.96
C ILE A 71 -28.78 -16.39 -11.21
N GLU A 72 -28.33 -17.63 -11.40
CA GLU A 72 -29.17 -18.80 -11.63
C GLU A 72 -28.78 -19.96 -10.70
N VAL A 73 -29.79 -20.58 -10.10
CA VAL A 73 -29.71 -21.83 -9.33
C VAL A 73 -30.64 -22.86 -9.96
N ILE A 74 -30.18 -24.11 -10.02
CA ILE A 74 -31.01 -25.26 -10.39
C ILE A 74 -31.38 -26.00 -9.11
N ALA A 75 -32.66 -26.01 -8.76
CA ALA A 75 -33.18 -26.66 -7.57
C ALA A 75 -34.59 -27.21 -7.79
N ASN A 76 -34.87 -28.40 -7.29
CA ASN A 76 -36.16 -29.06 -7.47
C ASN A 76 -37.09 -28.80 -6.27
N TYR A 77 -37.66 -27.59 -6.22
CA TYR A 77 -38.62 -27.20 -5.19
C TYR A 77 -39.90 -26.63 -5.79
N SER A 78 -41.01 -26.82 -5.06
CA SER A 78 -42.35 -26.38 -5.48
C SER A 78 -42.58 -24.88 -5.28
N GLN A 79 -41.75 -24.20 -4.47
CA GLN A 79 -41.87 -22.78 -4.17
C GLN A 79 -41.66 -21.91 -5.42
N ASN A 80 -42.35 -20.77 -5.51
CA ASN A 80 -42.19 -19.83 -6.64
C ASN A 80 -40.99 -18.88 -6.48
N SER A 81 -40.49 -18.73 -5.25
CA SER A 81 -39.34 -17.89 -4.94
C SER A 81 -38.48 -18.53 -3.86
N MET A 82 -37.19 -18.22 -3.87
CA MET A 82 -36.23 -18.70 -2.89
C MET A 82 -35.41 -17.52 -2.36
N GLU A 83 -35.42 -17.32 -1.04
CA GLU A 83 -34.56 -16.33 -0.39
C GLU A 83 -33.15 -16.90 -0.26
N CYS A 84 -32.18 -16.21 -0.83
CA CYS A 84 -30.78 -16.61 -0.86
C CYS A 84 -29.87 -15.51 -0.34
N GLU A 85 -28.66 -15.88 0.05
CA GLU A 85 -27.62 -14.98 0.50
C GLU A 85 -26.32 -15.28 -0.25
N ILE A 86 -25.71 -14.22 -0.79
CA ILE A 86 -24.38 -14.26 -1.39
C ILE A 86 -23.44 -13.37 -0.56
N ASN A 87 -22.48 -13.98 0.13
CA ASN A 87 -21.47 -13.23 0.91
C ASN A 87 -22.06 -12.14 1.84
N GLY A 88 -23.17 -12.41 2.53
CA GLY A 88 -23.87 -11.44 3.41
C GLY A 88 -25.01 -10.68 2.75
N ILE A 89 -25.20 -10.79 1.43
CA ILE A 89 -26.18 -10.01 0.67
C ILE A 89 -27.40 -10.86 0.36
N LYS A 90 -28.56 -10.45 0.88
CA LYS A 90 -29.83 -11.12 0.63
C LYS A 90 -30.32 -10.83 -0.79
N ILE A 91 -30.71 -11.87 -1.51
CA ILE A 91 -31.31 -11.83 -2.84
C ILE A 91 -32.51 -12.78 -2.87
N VAL A 92 -33.55 -12.42 -3.62
CA VAL A 92 -34.70 -13.31 -3.85
C VAL A 92 -34.64 -13.81 -5.29
N LEU A 93 -34.50 -15.12 -5.46
CA LEU A 93 -34.55 -15.78 -6.75
C LEU A 93 -35.99 -16.16 -7.10
N GLU A 94 -36.39 -15.95 -8.35
CA GLU A 94 -37.73 -16.25 -8.85
C GLU A 94 -37.70 -17.44 -9.79
N ARG A 95 -38.69 -18.33 -9.69
CA ARG A 95 -38.78 -19.52 -10.51
C ARG A 95 -39.10 -19.16 -11.96
N LEU A 96 -38.30 -19.68 -12.90
CA LEU A 96 -38.48 -19.43 -14.32
C LEU A 96 -39.49 -20.43 -14.91
N ASN A 97 -40.67 -19.98 -15.33
CA ASN A 97 -41.67 -20.74 -16.12
C ASN A 97 -41.89 -22.20 -15.67
N ASN A 98 -42.17 -22.43 -14.38
CA ASN A 98 -42.35 -23.78 -13.79
C ASN A 98 -41.15 -24.74 -13.93
N SER A 99 -39.99 -24.28 -14.38
CA SER A 99 -38.77 -25.08 -14.45
C SER A 99 -38.14 -25.28 -13.07
N GLN A 100 -37.09 -26.11 -12.99
CA GLN A 100 -36.23 -26.24 -11.81
C GLN A 100 -35.25 -25.06 -11.66
N ARG A 101 -35.36 -24.01 -12.49
CA ARG A 101 -34.44 -22.88 -12.50
C ARG A 101 -35.01 -21.71 -11.72
N PHE A 102 -34.23 -21.20 -10.79
CA PHE A 102 -34.50 -19.99 -10.03
C PHE A 102 -33.50 -18.92 -10.44
N THR A 103 -33.97 -17.73 -10.82
CA THR A 103 -33.11 -16.69 -11.37
C THR A 103 -33.40 -15.32 -10.75
N LYS A 104 -32.37 -14.47 -10.71
CA LYS A 104 -32.53 -13.04 -10.43
C LYS A 104 -31.62 -12.22 -11.32
N GLY A 105 -32.20 -11.25 -12.02
CA GLY A 105 -31.44 -10.23 -12.75
C GLY A 105 -31.06 -9.08 -11.83
N LEU A 106 -29.76 -8.87 -11.65
CA LEU A 106 -29.20 -7.73 -10.93
C LEU A 106 -28.77 -6.66 -11.94
N PRO A 107 -29.17 -5.40 -11.76
CA PRO A 107 -28.64 -4.31 -12.57
C PRO A 107 -27.14 -4.17 -12.32
N TRP A 108 -26.38 -3.83 -13.35
CA TRP A 108 -24.94 -3.60 -13.22
C TRP A 108 -24.49 -2.30 -13.88
N HIS A 109 -23.38 -1.74 -13.41
CA HIS A 109 -22.73 -0.58 -14.01
C HIS A 109 -21.21 -0.62 -13.80
N VAL A 110 -20.47 0.10 -14.64
CA VAL A 110 -19.04 0.35 -14.44
C VAL A 110 -18.88 1.59 -13.57
N SER A 111 -18.11 1.47 -12.50
CA SER A 111 -17.71 2.59 -11.66
C SER A 111 -16.68 3.46 -12.38
N ASN A 112 -16.78 4.78 -12.20
CA ASN A 112 -15.77 5.73 -12.67
C ASN A 112 -14.52 5.75 -11.78
N VAL A 113 -14.58 5.12 -10.60
CA VAL A 113 -13.47 5.04 -9.64
C VAL A 113 -12.56 3.88 -10.02
N THR A 114 -11.27 4.17 -10.19
CA THR A 114 -10.23 3.15 -10.31
C THR A 114 -9.76 2.73 -8.93
N ARG A 115 -9.73 1.43 -8.65
CA ARG A 115 -9.23 0.90 -7.36
C ARG A 115 -7.81 0.37 -7.50
N LEU A 116 -7.01 0.58 -6.46
CA LEU A 116 -5.59 0.24 -6.43
C LEU A 116 -5.36 -0.80 -5.34
N PHE A 117 -4.64 -1.86 -5.70
CA PHE A 117 -4.39 -2.98 -4.82
C PHE A 117 -2.91 -3.42 -4.86
N PHE A 118 -2.49 -4.17 -3.87
CA PHE A 118 -1.29 -4.99 -3.94
C PHE A 118 -1.52 -6.23 -4.80
N ALA A 119 -0.44 -6.83 -5.29
CA ALA A 119 -0.51 -8.13 -5.94
C ALA A 119 -0.88 -9.22 -4.92
N ASN A 120 -1.75 -10.16 -5.32
CA ASN A 120 -2.26 -11.24 -4.47
C ASN A 120 -2.98 -10.80 -3.17
N GLU A 121 -3.49 -9.57 -3.14
CA GLU A 121 -4.28 -9.01 -2.05
C GLU A 121 -5.68 -9.65 -2.03
N PRO A 122 -6.22 -10.01 -0.84
CA PRO A 122 -7.61 -10.42 -0.73
C PRO A 122 -8.55 -9.27 -1.09
N LEU A 123 -9.60 -9.58 -1.86
CA LEU A 123 -10.62 -8.59 -2.20
C LEU A 123 -11.60 -8.38 -1.04
N HIS A 124 -12.38 -7.30 -1.12
CA HIS A 124 -13.51 -7.11 -0.22
C HIS A 124 -14.54 -8.24 -0.34
N ARG A 125 -15.27 -8.51 0.74
CA ARG A 125 -16.37 -9.50 0.73
C ARG A 125 -17.35 -9.20 -0.40
N GLY A 126 -17.74 -10.24 -1.14
CA GLY A 126 -18.66 -10.10 -2.28
C GLY A 126 -18.00 -9.62 -3.58
N CYS A 127 -16.67 -9.47 -3.61
CA CYS A 127 -15.93 -9.05 -4.80
C CYS A 127 -15.07 -10.19 -5.37
N PHE A 128 -14.91 -10.19 -6.69
CA PHE A 128 -14.13 -11.16 -7.45
C PHE A 128 -13.28 -10.45 -8.48
N THR A 129 -12.12 -11.00 -8.81
CA THR A 129 -11.28 -10.51 -9.91
C THR A 129 -11.65 -11.28 -11.18
N TYR A 130 -11.83 -10.55 -12.27
CA TYR A 130 -11.78 -11.10 -13.62
C TYR A 130 -10.53 -10.56 -14.33
N PHE A 131 -9.65 -11.46 -14.73
CA PHE A 131 -8.39 -11.13 -15.37
C PHE A 131 -8.04 -12.19 -16.42
N ASN A 132 -7.79 -11.74 -17.66
CA ASN A 132 -7.35 -12.57 -18.79
C ASN A 132 -8.19 -13.87 -18.97
N GLY A 133 -9.52 -13.75 -18.97
CA GLY A 133 -10.43 -14.89 -19.14
C GLY A 133 -10.70 -15.71 -17.88
N SER A 134 -10.02 -15.44 -16.77
CA SER A 134 -10.08 -16.24 -15.55
C SER A 134 -10.67 -15.47 -14.37
N TRP A 135 -11.33 -16.22 -13.48
CA TRP A 135 -11.86 -15.71 -12.22
C TRP A 135 -10.90 -16.00 -11.08
N LEU A 136 -10.52 -14.96 -10.34
CA LEU A 136 -9.63 -15.07 -9.17
C LEU A 136 -10.36 -14.55 -7.93
N GLU A 137 -10.08 -15.16 -6.78
CA GLU A 137 -10.60 -14.73 -5.46
C GLU A 137 -9.76 -13.60 -4.84
N ARG A 138 -8.61 -13.32 -5.44
CA ARG A 138 -7.64 -12.31 -5.04
C ARG A 138 -7.28 -11.45 -6.23
N THR A 139 -6.53 -10.40 -6.00
CA THR A 139 -5.95 -9.61 -7.09
C THR A 139 -4.91 -10.44 -7.86
N PRO A 140 -4.61 -10.11 -9.12
CA PRO A 140 -3.58 -10.80 -9.89
C PRO A 140 -2.24 -10.81 -9.14
N MET A 141 -1.47 -11.90 -9.29
CA MET A 141 -0.13 -11.99 -8.68
C MET A 141 0.91 -11.09 -9.35
N VAL A 142 0.60 -10.60 -10.56
CA VAL A 142 1.46 -9.71 -11.34
C VAL A 142 1.22 -8.27 -10.89
N SER A 143 2.29 -7.54 -10.60
CA SER A 143 2.26 -6.12 -10.24
C SER A 143 2.11 -5.23 -11.49
N GLY A 144 1.56 -4.03 -11.32
CA GLY A 144 1.37 -3.06 -12.41
C GLY A 144 0.26 -3.39 -13.42
N ILE A 145 -0.55 -4.43 -13.19
CA ILE A 145 -1.50 -4.94 -14.16
C ILE A 145 -2.92 -4.47 -13.88
N GLU A 146 -3.67 -4.21 -14.95
CA GLU A 146 -5.07 -3.81 -14.89
C GLU A 146 -5.99 -5.02 -14.97
N PHE A 147 -7.04 -5.02 -14.17
CA PHE A 147 -8.02 -6.10 -14.07
C PHE A 147 -9.41 -5.52 -13.75
N CYS A 148 -10.45 -6.35 -13.90
CA CYS A 148 -11.79 -5.94 -13.50
C CYS A 148 -12.12 -6.55 -12.14
N GLU A 149 -12.41 -5.71 -11.15
CA GLU A 149 -13.00 -6.15 -9.89
C GLU A 149 -14.53 -6.09 -10.02
N ILE A 150 -15.20 -7.18 -9.69
CA ILE A 150 -16.63 -7.37 -9.84
C ILE A 150 -17.21 -7.56 -8.45
N CYS A 151 -17.92 -6.56 -7.95
CA CYS A 151 -18.52 -6.56 -6.62
C CYS A 151 -20.04 -6.68 -6.69
N ILE A 152 -20.61 -7.60 -5.94
CA ILE A 152 -22.04 -7.64 -5.68
C ILE A 152 -22.27 -6.83 -4.40
N ARG A 153 -23.10 -5.78 -4.45
CA ARG A 153 -23.46 -4.94 -3.30
C ARG A 153 -24.90 -4.45 -3.44
N ASP A 154 -25.66 -4.50 -2.36
CA ASP A 154 -27.02 -3.91 -2.27
C ASP A 154 -27.95 -4.27 -3.43
N GLY A 155 -27.93 -5.55 -3.85
CA GLY A 155 -28.75 -6.06 -4.95
C GLY A 155 -28.34 -5.55 -6.34
N ARG A 156 -27.10 -5.07 -6.49
CA ARG A 156 -26.53 -4.61 -7.77
C ARG A 156 -25.13 -5.21 -7.97
N VAL A 157 -24.67 -5.18 -9.20
CA VAL A 157 -23.28 -5.53 -9.53
C VAL A 157 -22.53 -4.26 -9.96
N ILE A 158 -21.38 -4.03 -9.36
CA ILE A 158 -20.52 -2.88 -9.66
C ILE A 158 -19.21 -3.41 -10.20
N LEU A 159 -18.82 -2.94 -11.39
CA LEU A 159 -17.56 -3.27 -12.03
C LEU A 159 -16.58 -2.13 -11.78
N TYR A 160 -15.48 -2.39 -11.08
CA TYR A 160 -14.40 -1.43 -10.87
C TYR A 160 -13.23 -1.77 -11.78
N ASN A 161 -12.76 -0.77 -12.53
CA ASN A 161 -11.46 -0.89 -13.17
C ASN A 161 -10.42 -0.84 -12.05
N SER A 162 -9.61 -1.87 -11.95
CA SER A 162 -8.68 -2.04 -10.85
C SER A 162 -7.28 -2.27 -11.37
N LYS A 163 -6.27 -1.90 -10.57
CA LYS A 163 -4.87 -2.04 -10.94
C LYS A 163 -4.04 -2.50 -9.76
N THR A 164 -3.13 -3.45 -10.00
CA THR A 164 -2.11 -3.79 -9.00
C THR A 164 -0.99 -2.75 -9.07
N CYS A 165 -0.54 -2.26 -7.91
CA CYS A 165 0.58 -1.32 -7.85
C CYS A 165 1.90 -2.04 -8.16
N ILE A 166 2.82 -1.35 -8.84
CA ILE A 166 4.19 -1.83 -9.08
C ILE A 166 4.93 -1.76 -7.74
N VAL A 167 5.55 -2.86 -7.31
CA VAL A 167 6.40 -2.85 -6.12
C VAL A 167 7.83 -2.57 -6.55
N GLU A 168 8.42 -1.51 -6.02
CA GLU A 168 9.80 -1.15 -6.24
C GLU A 168 10.56 -1.27 -4.92
N ILE A 169 11.70 -1.95 -4.94
CA ILE A 169 12.55 -2.11 -3.77
C ILE A 169 13.85 -1.37 -4.06
N HIS A 170 14.13 -0.34 -3.27
CA HIS A 170 15.31 0.51 -3.41
C HIS A 170 16.16 0.47 -2.14
N ASN A 171 17.41 0.94 -2.24
CA ASN A 171 18.18 1.27 -1.05
C ASN A 171 17.61 2.55 -0.41
N ALA A 172 17.68 2.67 0.91
CA ALA A 172 17.27 3.85 1.65
C ALA A 172 18.15 5.06 1.30
N SER A 173 17.76 5.80 0.27
CA SER A 173 18.42 7.03 -0.19
C SER A 173 17.88 8.27 0.51
N ASN A 174 16.64 8.22 1.00
CA ASN A 174 15.97 9.33 1.69
C ASN A 174 16.30 9.39 3.19
N PHE A 175 17.12 8.46 3.68
CA PHE A 175 17.52 8.35 5.08
C PHE A 175 18.90 8.96 5.32
N GLU A 176 19.01 9.81 6.34
CA GLU A 176 20.27 10.43 6.74
C GLU A 176 20.46 10.37 8.27
N ILE A 177 21.66 9.99 8.71
CA ILE A 177 22.11 10.16 10.09
C ILE A 177 23.15 11.27 10.09
N ARG A 178 22.86 12.37 10.78
CA ARG A 178 23.77 13.53 10.88
C ARG A 178 24.60 13.50 12.16
N PRO A 179 25.81 14.07 12.12
CA PRO A 179 26.64 14.27 13.31
C PRO A 179 26.05 15.34 14.24
N SER A 180 26.69 15.48 15.42
CA SER A 180 26.40 16.48 16.45
C SER A 180 26.28 17.91 15.91
N ILE A 181 25.67 18.79 16.70
CA ILE A 181 25.58 20.22 16.37
C ILE A 181 26.87 20.92 16.80
N HIS A 182 27.58 21.52 15.84
CA HIS A 182 28.78 22.32 16.08
C HIS A 182 28.55 23.80 15.77
N LEU A 183 29.16 24.68 16.56
CA LEU A 183 29.26 26.11 16.27
C LEU A 183 30.73 26.49 16.17
N LEU A 184 31.13 27.04 15.01
CA LEU A 184 32.52 27.43 14.73
C LEU A 184 33.53 26.29 14.98
N GLY A 185 33.12 25.04 14.72
CA GLY A 185 33.94 23.85 14.94
C GLY A 185 33.91 23.28 16.37
N PHE A 186 33.28 23.97 17.32
CA PHE A 186 33.13 23.49 18.70
C PHE A 186 31.81 22.72 18.87
N PRO A 187 31.83 21.51 19.46
CA PRO A 187 30.59 20.78 19.73
C PRO A 187 29.77 21.52 20.79
N LEU A 188 28.55 21.90 20.42
CA LEU A 188 27.61 22.54 21.34
C LEU A 188 26.79 21.50 22.10
N MET A 189 26.27 20.52 21.35
CA MET A 189 25.41 19.49 21.89
C MET A 189 25.66 18.17 21.15
N PRO A 190 26.10 17.12 21.87
CA PRO A 190 26.31 15.80 21.30
C PRO A 190 24.95 15.14 21.12
N VAL A 191 24.50 15.08 19.86
CA VAL A 191 23.21 14.52 19.45
C VAL A 191 23.38 13.68 18.20
N ILE A 192 22.59 12.62 18.08
CA ILE A 192 22.42 11.89 16.82
C ILE A 192 21.12 12.38 16.22
N ILE A 193 21.17 12.99 15.03
CA ILE A 193 19.98 13.45 14.33
C ILE A 193 19.67 12.45 13.23
N ILE A 194 18.49 11.85 13.30
CA ILE A 194 17.97 10.91 12.33
C ILE A 194 16.91 11.63 11.51
N ARG A 195 17.10 11.69 10.19
CA ARG A 195 16.17 12.35 9.27
C ARG A 195 15.71 11.43 8.15
N ASN A 196 14.45 11.59 7.78
CA ASN A 196 13.88 11.01 6.58
C ASN A 196 12.93 12.00 5.90
N GLN A 197 12.97 12.03 4.57
CA GLN A 197 12.05 12.80 3.74
C GLN A 197 11.56 11.94 2.57
N VAL A 198 10.30 11.51 2.63
CA VAL A 198 9.64 10.85 1.49
C VAL A 198 9.03 11.88 0.52
N PRO A 199 8.80 11.52 -0.76
CA PRO A 199 8.20 12.41 -1.75
C PRO A 199 6.86 13.02 -1.29
N SER A 200 6.60 14.27 -1.67
CA SER A 200 5.42 15.02 -1.21
C SER A 200 4.09 14.42 -1.68
N ASP A 201 4.08 13.71 -2.81
CA ASP A 201 2.95 12.99 -3.40
C ASP A 201 2.76 11.56 -2.83
N ALA A 202 3.62 11.15 -1.88
CA ALA A 202 3.47 9.88 -1.19
C ALA A 202 2.20 9.83 -0.32
N VAL A 203 1.57 8.66 -0.26
CA VAL A 203 0.44 8.34 0.63
C VAL A 203 0.69 7.01 1.32
N ASN A 204 0.01 6.78 2.46
CA ASN A 204 0.19 5.59 3.29
C ASN A 204 1.66 5.33 3.63
N CYS A 205 2.33 6.34 4.20
CA CYS A 205 3.73 6.24 4.58
C CYS A 205 3.87 5.40 5.86
N TYR A 206 4.89 4.54 5.88
CA TYR A 206 5.33 3.80 7.04
C TYR A 206 6.85 3.88 7.08
N LEU A 207 7.38 4.37 8.20
CA LEU A 207 8.79 4.49 8.47
C LEU A 207 9.09 3.76 9.76
N GLU A 208 10.07 2.87 9.69
CA GLU A 208 10.63 2.18 10.84
C GLU A 208 12.14 2.28 10.78
N ILE A 209 12.72 2.84 11.83
CA ILE A 209 14.17 3.00 11.98
C ILE A 209 14.56 2.32 13.28
N THR A 210 15.51 1.41 13.21
CA THR A 210 16.11 0.79 14.38
C THR A 210 17.58 1.20 14.46
N LEU A 211 17.99 1.71 15.62
CA LEU A 211 19.37 2.02 15.96
C LEU A 211 19.73 1.27 17.25
N GLY A 212 20.46 0.17 17.15
CA GLY A 212 20.77 -0.69 18.29
C GLY A 212 19.50 -1.25 18.92
N ASN A 213 19.20 -0.82 20.14
CA ASN A 213 17.99 -1.19 20.88
C ASN A 213 16.87 -0.14 20.82
N ILE A 214 17.07 0.97 20.11
CA ILE A 214 16.08 2.03 19.94
C ILE A 214 15.35 1.81 18.61
N THR A 215 14.03 1.70 18.66
CA THR A 215 13.19 1.61 17.46
C THR A 215 12.23 2.80 17.43
N VAL A 216 12.18 3.45 16.28
CA VAL A 216 11.33 4.61 16.01
C VAL A 216 10.41 4.26 14.85
N VAL A 217 9.11 4.37 15.08
CA VAL A 217 8.07 4.09 14.08
C VAL A 217 7.22 5.33 13.88
N THR A 218 7.02 5.75 12.64
CA THR A 218 6.17 6.89 12.29
C THR A 218 5.49 6.68 10.94
N SER A 219 4.41 7.41 10.71
CA SER A 219 3.71 7.52 9.43
C SER A 219 3.83 8.92 8.81
N GLU A 220 4.63 9.79 9.41
CA GLU A 220 4.88 11.15 8.93
C GLU A 220 5.77 11.14 7.68
N LYS A 221 5.51 12.08 6.75
CA LYS A 221 6.27 12.21 5.49
C LYS A 221 7.66 12.79 5.69
N GLU A 222 7.76 13.70 6.64
CA GLU A 222 9.01 14.32 7.06
C GLU A 222 9.18 13.97 8.53
N PHE A 223 10.32 13.38 8.86
CA PHE A 223 10.58 12.93 10.20
C PHE A 223 11.99 13.31 10.62
N GLU A 224 12.09 13.88 11.82
CA GLU A 224 13.36 14.17 12.48
C GLU A 224 13.30 13.70 13.94
N ALA A 225 14.16 12.75 14.27
CA ALA A 225 14.42 12.35 15.66
C ALA A 225 15.78 12.88 16.10
N ILE A 226 15.83 13.45 17.29
CA ILE A 226 17.07 13.89 17.93
C ILE A 226 17.29 13.00 19.15
N LEU A 227 18.32 12.15 19.09
CA LEU A 227 18.77 11.36 20.24
C LEU A 227 19.80 12.18 21.01
N GLY A 228 19.48 12.46 22.27
CA GLY A 228 20.29 13.28 23.15
C GLY A 228 21.44 12.51 23.82
N PRO A 229 22.14 13.19 24.73
CA PRO A 229 23.27 12.62 25.45
C PRO A 229 22.96 11.33 26.21
N GLN A 230 21.79 11.26 26.82
CA GLN A 230 21.40 10.13 27.64
C GLN A 230 21.12 8.90 26.78
N GLU A 231 20.47 9.08 25.63
CA GLU A 231 20.24 8.03 24.64
C GLU A 231 21.57 7.51 24.07
N ILE A 232 22.53 8.40 23.77
CA ILE A 232 23.86 8.03 23.29
C ILE A 232 24.59 7.18 24.34
N VAL A 233 24.61 7.61 25.61
CA VAL A 233 25.24 6.85 26.69
C VAL A 233 24.57 5.49 26.87
N ASN A 234 23.24 5.43 26.78
CA ASN A 234 22.50 4.18 26.87
C ASN A 234 22.86 3.23 25.72
N LEU A 235 22.95 3.73 24.49
CA LEU A 235 23.39 2.96 23.33
C LEU A 235 24.81 2.41 23.52
N VAL A 236 25.75 3.25 23.97
CA VAL A 236 27.13 2.80 24.25
C VAL A 236 27.15 1.72 25.32
N ARG A 237 26.34 1.87 26.36
CA ARG A 237 26.27 0.91 27.47
C ARG A 237 25.70 -0.45 27.04
N THR A 238 24.71 -0.46 26.16
CA THR A 238 24.00 -1.70 25.77
C THR A 238 24.59 -2.38 24.54
N GLN A 239 25.15 -1.60 23.61
CA GLN A 239 25.57 -2.08 22.27
C GLN A 239 27.06 -1.84 22.01
N GLY A 240 27.75 -1.06 22.84
CA GLY A 240 29.13 -0.65 22.63
C GLY A 240 29.27 0.56 21.70
N VAL A 241 30.50 0.83 21.25
CA VAL A 241 30.84 2.05 20.49
C VAL A 241 30.42 1.97 19.02
N ALA A 242 30.15 0.79 18.48
CA ALA A 242 29.66 0.62 17.11
C ALA A 242 28.26 0.03 17.16
N VAL A 243 27.28 0.77 16.66
CA VAL A 243 25.86 0.42 16.73
C VAL A 243 25.34 0.10 15.33
N ASN A 244 24.70 -1.05 15.17
CA ASN A 244 24.04 -1.37 13.91
C ASN A 244 22.75 -0.55 13.79
N TYR A 245 22.42 -0.13 12.57
CA TYR A 245 21.12 0.44 12.27
C TYR A 245 20.46 -0.28 11.10
N SER A 246 19.13 -0.31 11.11
CA SER A 246 18.30 -0.74 9.99
C SER A 246 17.17 0.25 9.77
N VAL A 247 16.79 0.41 8.51
CA VAL A 247 15.77 1.35 8.06
C VAL A 247 14.87 0.63 7.09
N LEU A 248 13.57 0.77 7.33
CA LEU A 248 12.51 0.35 6.44
C LEU A 248 11.61 1.56 6.20
N ILE A 249 11.58 2.02 4.96
CA ILE A 249 10.66 3.07 4.50
C ILE A 249 9.73 2.41 3.51
N SER A 250 8.42 2.59 3.66
CA SER A 250 7.48 2.18 2.63
C SER A 250 6.41 3.21 2.41
N TYR A 251 6.13 3.51 1.15
CA TYR A 251 5.15 4.51 0.76
C TYR A 251 4.53 4.16 -0.58
N ARG A 252 3.30 4.63 -0.79
CA ARG A 252 2.61 4.51 -2.07
C ARG A 252 2.67 5.85 -2.80
N LEU A 253 3.14 5.85 -4.04
CA LEU A 253 3.04 7.01 -4.93
C LEU A 253 1.74 6.91 -5.72
N THR A 254 0.90 7.95 -5.58
CA THR A 254 -0.33 8.11 -6.36
C THR A 254 -0.40 9.54 -6.88
N GLY A 255 -0.24 9.71 -8.20
CA GLY A 255 -0.36 11.00 -8.88
C GLY A 255 -1.26 10.89 -10.11
N ASP A 256 -1.83 12.01 -10.55
CA ASP A 256 -2.66 12.09 -11.74
C ASP A 256 -1.88 11.58 -12.96
N GLY A 257 -2.30 10.43 -13.51
CA GLY A 257 -1.68 9.83 -14.70
C GLY A 257 -0.42 8.99 -14.46
N MET A 258 0.08 8.88 -13.22
CA MET A 258 1.21 7.99 -12.91
C MET A 258 0.74 6.58 -12.52
N PRO A 259 1.46 5.51 -12.92
CA PRO A 259 1.15 4.16 -12.47
C PRO A 259 1.29 4.09 -10.96
N CYS A 260 0.32 3.48 -10.26
CA CYS A 260 0.44 3.25 -8.83
C CYS A 260 1.74 2.49 -8.54
N ARG A 261 2.61 3.08 -7.71
CA ARG A 261 3.86 2.46 -7.27
C ARG A 261 3.86 2.36 -5.76
N TYR A 262 4.31 1.22 -5.27
CA TYR A 262 4.61 1.01 -3.86
C TYR A 262 6.12 0.88 -3.74
N VAL A 263 6.73 1.86 -3.10
CA VAL A 263 8.17 1.92 -2.92
C VAL A 263 8.50 1.39 -1.54
N ILE A 264 9.45 0.48 -1.47
CA ILE A 264 10.04 -0.03 -0.24
C ILE A 264 11.52 0.31 -0.28
N GLU A 265 11.97 1.21 0.58
CA GLU A 265 13.39 1.50 0.75
C GLU A 265 13.93 0.77 1.97
N ARG A 266 15.05 0.08 1.80
CA ARG A 266 15.73 -0.64 2.87
C ARG A 266 17.17 -0.18 2.99
N GLY A 267 17.61 0.01 4.22
CA GLY A 267 19.00 0.37 4.51
C GLY A 267 19.47 -0.34 5.76
N GLU A 268 20.71 -0.81 5.75
CA GLU A 268 21.38 -1.33 6.93
C GLU A 268 22.79 -0.74 6.98
N GLY A 269 23.31 -0.54 8.18
CA GLY A 269 24.67 -0.06 8.34
C GLY A 269 25.14 -0.05 9.77
N ARG A 270 26.29 0.61 9.98
CA ARG A 270 26.93 0.75 11.28
C ARG A 270 27.28 2.20 11.55
N LEU A 271 26.85 2.68 12.71
CA LEU A 271 27.18 3.99 13.23
C LEU A 271 28.27 3.86 14.30
N SER A 272 29.38 4.56 14.11
CA SER A 272 30.38 4.72 15.17
C SER A 272 29.96 5.84 16.11
N LEU A 273 29.84 5.54 17.41
CA LEU A 273 29.51 6.48 18.47
C LEU A 273 30.75 7.22 19.00
N LEU A 274 31.95 6.86 18.54
CA LEU A 274 33.21 7.46 18.99
C LEU A 274 33.28 8.99 18.83
N PRO A 275 32.83 9.60 17.71
CA PRO A 275 32.83 11.05 17.55
C PRO A 275 31.98 11.75 18.62
N TYR A 276 30.79 11.21 18.90
CA TYR A 276 29.87 11.77 19.89
C TYR A 276 30.42 11.66 21.31
N LEU A 277 31.14 10.58 21.63
CA LEU A 277 31.85 10.46 22.92
C LEU A 277 33.00 11.46 23.03
N GLY A 278 33.69 11.75 21.93
CA GLY A 278 34.69 12.81 21.86
C GLY A 278 34.10 14.19 22.16
N ASP A 279 32.95 14.50 21.54
CA ASP A 279 32.22 15.75 21.78
C ASP A 279 31.79 15.89 23.25
N MET A 280 31.27 14.82 23.85
CA MET A 280 30.92 14.78 25.28
C MET A 280 32.13 15.08 26.16
N ALA A 281 33.25 14.40 25.90
CA ALA A 281 34.47 14.57 26.68
C ALA A 281 35.00 16.01 26.58
N PHE A 282 34.95 16.61 25.38
CA PHE A 282 35.34 18.00 25.18
C PHE A 282 34.46 18.95 26.00
N ILE A 283 33.14 18.81 25.92
CA ILE A 283 32.19 19.65 26.67
C ILE A 283 32.41 19.53 28.18
N ILE A 284 32.57 18.30 28.69
CA ILE A 284 32.85 18.05 30.10
C ILE A 284 34.17 18.71 30.52
N ALA A 285 35.22 18.60 29.71
CA ALA A 285 36.52 19.23 29.99
C ALA A 285 36.42 20.76 30.08
N VAL A 286 35.67 21.39 29.18
CA VAL A 286 35.41 22.85 29.22
C VAL A 286 34.64 23.24 30.48
N ILE A 287 33.59 22.50 30.84
CA ILE A 287 32.81 22.77 32.06
C ILE A 287 33.70 22.63 33.31
N LEU A 288 34.50 21.56 33.40
CA LEU A 288 35.41 21.34 34.52
C LEU A 288 36.46 22.46 34.63
N LEU A 289 37.02 22.92 33.50
CA LEU A 289 37.97 24.04 33.46
C LEU A 289 37.32 25.34 33.99
N LEU A 290 36.09 25.64 33.55
CA LEU A 290 35.35 26.83 33.99
C LEU A 290 35.03 26.77 35.48
N LEU A 291 34.59 25.62 35.99
CA LEU A 291 34.35 25.41 37.43
C LEU A 291 35.63 25.58 38.25
N LEU A 292 36.75 25.05 37.76
CA LEU A 292 38.05 25.16 38.42
C LEU A 292 38.56 26.61 38.45
N MET A 293 38.45 27.33 37.33
CA MET A 293 38.75 28.77 37.28
C MET A 293 37.85 29.60 38.20
N GLY A 294 36.56 29.28 38.25
CA GLY A 294 35.60 29.90 39.18
C GLY A 294 35.99 29.67 40.63
N ALA A 295 36.30 28.43 41.01
CA ALA A 295 36.74 28.07 42.36
C ALA A 295 38.05 28.78 42.75
N LEU A 296 39.02 28.88 41.83
CA LEU A 296 40.27 29.60 42.07
C LEU A 296 40.03 31.11 42.29
N ARG A 297 39.17 31.74 41.49
CA ARG A 297 38.81 33.16 41.67
C ARG A 297 38.06 33.39 42.97
N PHE A 298 37.13 32.52 43.33
CA PHE A 298 36.39 32.59 44.59
C PHE A 298 37.32 32.45 45.79
N ARG A 299 38.24 31.46 45.77
CA ARG A 299 39.25 31.28 46.82
C ARG A 299 40.17 32.49 46.94
N LYS A 300 40.60 33.07 45.82
CA LYS A 300 41.43 34.28 45.82
C LYS A 300 40.69 35.48 46.44
N ALA A 301 39.40 35.65 46.14
CA ALA A 301 38.58 36.70 46.74
C ALA A 301 38.31 36.47 48.23
N MET A 302 38.16 35.23 48.67
CA MET A 302 37.98 34.89 50.09
C MET A 302 39.26 35.15 50.90
N MET A 303 40.43 34.79 50.36
CA MET A 303 41.72 35.09 50.98
C MET A 303 42.04 36.58 51.09
N SER A 304 41.46 37.45 50.24
CA SER A 304 41.65 38.89 50.38
C SER A 304 40.75 39.53 51.45
N ILE A 305 39.70 38.84 51.92
CA ILE A 305 38.79 39.35 52.96
C ILE A 305 39.36 39.11 54.38
N ASP A 306 40.16 38.06 54.57
CA ASP A 306 40.81 37.76 55.86
C ASP A 306 42.01 38.66 56.20
N VAL A 307 42.42 39.56 55.30
CA VAL A 307 43.61 40.43 55.49
C VAL A 307 43.25 41.84 56.01
N ASP A 308 41.97 42.21 56.06
CA ASP A 308 41.52 43.55 56.50
C ASP A 308 40.79 43.56 57.86
N VAL A 309 41.12 42.62 58.77
CA VAL A 309 40.68 42.67 60.18
C VAL A 309 41.89 42.58 61.12
N VAL A 310 42.74 43.62 61.13
CA VAL A 310 43.44 44.18 62.32
C VAL A 310 43.80 45.63 62.02
#